data_AF-A0A3D3P9K3-F1
#
_entry.id   AF-A0A3D3P9K3-F1
#
_cell.length_a   1.000
_cell.length_b   1.000
_cell.length_c   1.000
_cell.angle_alpha   90.00
_cell.angle_beta   90.00
_cell.angle_gamma   90.00
#
_symmetry.space_group_name_H-M   'P 1'
#
loop_
_entity.id
_entity.type
_entity.pdbx_description
1 polymer ?
#
loop_
_entity_poly.entity_id
_entity_poly.type
_entity_poly.pdbx_seq_one_letter_code
_entity_poly.pdbx_strand_id
1 'polypeptide(L)'
;RPLTHDLFKSFAQSYHISVQEVIIYNLVDGIFYAKLICHDGKKATEIDARTSDAIALAVRFECPIYTYEFILSSAGIVIEGNDLAFLENIDPPTEETSVTASTAGYSTLSDEELKEKLKGALDDEAYEKAAKIR
;
A
#
# COMPACT_ATOMS: atom_id res chain seq x y z
N ARG A 1 -24.71 8.48 9.24
CA ARG A 1 -24.99 7.30 8.39
C ARG A 1 -23.75 6.41 8.43
N PRO A 2 -23.87 5.07 8.43
CA PRO A 2 -22.69 4.20 8.51
C PRO A 2 -21.77 4.39 7.30
N LEU A 3 -20.46 4.32 7.50
CA LEU A 3 -19.47 4.29 6.41
C LEU A 3 -19.53 2.91 5.71
N THR A 4 -18.95 2.82 4.51
CA THR A 4 -19.04 1.63 3.67
C THR A 4 -18.52 0.37 4.36
N HIS A 5 -17.38 0.43 5.04
CA HIS A 5 -16.83 -0.72 5.75
C HIS A 5 -17.65 -1.11 6.98
N ASP A 6 -18.28 -0.14 7.65
CA ASP A 6 -19.18 -0.42 8.79
C ASP A 6 -20.48 -1.07 8.30
N LEU A 7 -21.02 -0.58 7.18
CA LEU A 7 -22.16 -1.20 6.50
C LEU A 7 -21.84 -2.65 6.11
N PHE A 8 -20.64 -2.90 5.58
CA PHE A 8 -20.21 -4.26 5.24
C PHE A 8 -20.10 -5.16 6.48
N LYS A 9 -19.57 -4.63 7.60
CA LYS A 9 -19.54 -5.36 8.87
C LYS A 9 -20.93 -5.75 9.34
N SER A 10 -21.86 -4.79 9.36
CA SER A 10 -23.26 -5.07 9.73
C SER A 10 -23.93 -6.05 8.79
N PHE A 11 -23.67 -5.95 7.48
CA PHE A 11 -24.15 -6.92 6.50
C PHE A 11 -23.64 -8.32 6.79
N ALA A 12 -22.31 -8.52 6.91
CA ALA A 12 -21.73 -9.82 7.17
C ALA A 12 -22.27 -10.45 8.46
N GLN A 13 -22.36 -9.66 9.54
CA GLN A 13 -22.94 -10.11 10.82
C GLN A 13 -24.41 -10.52 10.68
N SER A 14 -25.21 -9.76 9.92
CA SER A 14 -26.62 -10.08 9.67
C SER A 14 -26.82 -11.39 8.91
N TYR A 15 -25.84 -11.80 8.10
CA TYR A 15 -25.83 -13.07 7.36
C TYR A 15 -24.98 -14.15 8.04
N HIS A 16 -24.53 -13.93 9.28
CA HIS A 16 -23.70 -14.86 10.04
C HIS A 16 -22.39 -15.25 9.35
N ILE A 17 -21.81 -14.31 8.58
CA ILE A 17 -20.50 -14.46 7.95
C ILE A 17 -19.46 -13.80 8.86
N SER A 18 -18.44 -14.57 9.24
CA SER A 18 -17.26 -14.04 9.92
C SER A 18 -16.10 -13.88 8.94
N VAL A 19 -15.35 -12.78 9.07
CA VAL A 19 -14.04 -12.63 8.42
C VAL A 19 -13.02 -13.20 9.40
N GLN A 20 -12.36 -14.29 9.01
CA GLN A 20 -11.40 -15.00 9.86
C GLN A 20 -10.02 -14.37 9.80
N GLU A 21 -9.57 -14.00 8.61
CA GLU A 21 -8.26 -13.42 8.38
C GLU A 21 -8.20 -12.71 7.03
N VAL A 22 -7.20 -11.84 6.88
CA VAL A 22 -6.84 -11.20 5.62
C VAL A 22 -5.44 -11.62 5.22
N ILE A 23 -5.27 -11.97 3.96
CA ILE A 23 -3.98 -12.41 3.42
C ILE A 23 -3.58 -11.48 2.28
N ILE A 24 -2.47 -10.77 2.45
CA ILE A 24 -1.78 -10.07 1.35
C ILE A 24 -0.92 -11.11 0.64
N TYR A 25 -1.32 -11.51 -0.56
CA TYR A 25 -0.77 -12.72 -1.19
C TYR A 25 0.12 -12.46 -2.40
N ASN A 26 0.11 -11.25 -2.96
CA ASN A 26 0.95 -10.93 -4.10
C ASN A 26 1.33 -9.44 -4.14
N LEU A 27 2.41 -9.15 -4.87
CA LEU A 27 2.89 -7.82 -5.20
C LEU A 27 3.39 -7.84 -6.64
N VAL A 28 2.72 -7.13 -7.54
CA VAL A 28 3.08 -7.05 -8.97
C VAL A 28 3.06 -5.59 -9.38
N ASP A 29 4.17 -5.11 -9.95
CA ASP A 29 4.31 -3.72 -10.41
C ASP A 29 3.94 -2.67 -9.35
N GLY A 30 4.28 -2.94 -8.08
CA GLY A 30 3.94 -2.07 -6.95
C GLY A 30 2.49 -2.17 -6.46
N ILE A 31 1.67 -3.04 -7.07
CA ILE A 31 0.28 -3.26 -6.71
C ILE A 31 0.18 -4.49 -5.81
N PHE A 32 -0.32 -4.29 -4.59
CA PHE A 32 -0.60 -5.37 -3.66
C PHE A 32 -1.95 -6.04 -3.97
N TYR A 33 -1.99 -7.35 -3.79
CA TYR A 33 -3.19 -8.15 -3.89
C TYR A 33 -3.50 -8.77 -2.54
N ALA A 34 -4.77 -8.70 -2.14
CA ALA A 34 -5.22 -9.25 -0.88
C ALA A 34 -6.50 -10.07 -1.06
N LYS A 35 -6.73 -10.97 -0.12
CA LYS A 35 -7.99 -11.71 -0.04
C LYS A 35 -8.46 -11.78 1.41
N LEU A 36 -9.78 -11.78 1.57
CA LEU A 36 -10.43 -12.08 2.83
C LEU A 36 -10.76 -13.56 2.87
N ILE A 37 -10.49 -14.19 4.00
CA ILE A 37 -10.95 -15.55 4.30
C ILE A 37 -12.19 -15.42 5.17
N CYS A 38 -13.34 -15.76 4.60
CA CYS A 38 -14.63 -15.63 5.25
C CYS A 38 -15.21 -17.00 5.57
N HIS A 39 -15.97 -17.12 6.66
CA HIS A 39 -16.60 -18.37 7.06
C HIS A 39 -18.08 -18.15 7.42
N ASP A 40 -18.96 -18.99 6.88
CA ASP A 40 -20.41 -18.93 7.09
C ASP A 40 -20.93 -19.96 8.12
N GLY A 41 -20.01 -20.62 8.83
CA GLY A 41 -20.30 -21.72 9.76
C GLY A 41 -20.18 -23.10 9.13
N LYS A 42 -20.14 -23.21 7.80
CA LYS A 42 -20.06 -24.49 7.07
C LYS A 42 -18.82 -24.60 6.20
N LYS A 43 -18.43 -23.50 5.56
CA LYS A 43 -17.28 -23.47 4.64
C LYS A 43 -16.50 -22.17 4.80
N ALA A 44 -15.20 -22.27 4.54
CA ALA A 44 -14.36 -21.12 4.27
C ALA A 44 -14.50 -20.73 2.79
N THR A 45 -14.56 -19.43 2.52
CA THR A 45 -14.61 -18.86 1.17
C THR A 45 -13.58 -17.73 1.08
N GLU A 46 -12.86 -17.68 -0.03
CA GLU A 46 -11.91 -16.61 -0.31
C GLU A 46 -12.57 -15.53 -1.16
N ILE A 47 -12.37 -14.27 -0.79
CA ILE A 47 -12.88 -13.10 -1.53
C ILE A 47 -11.72 -12.19 -1.87
N ASP A 48 -11.48 -11.98 -3.16
CA ASP A 48 -10.47 -11.04 -3.63
C ASP A 48 -10.85 -9.60 -3.26
N ALA A 49 -9.87 -8.84 -2.77
CA ALA A 49 -10.08 -7.47 -2.37
C ALA A 49 -8.81 -6.64 -2.56
N ARG A 50 -9.00 -5.34 -2.81
CA ARG A 50 -7.90 -4.38 -2.73
C ARG A 50 -7.36 -4.37 -1.31
N THR A 51 -6.04 -4.26 -1.19
CA THR A 51 -5.34 -4.31 0.10
C THR A 51 -5.83 -3.26 1.09
N SER A 52 -6.17 -2.04 0.62
CA SER A 52 -6.74 -0.98 1.48
C SER A 52 -8.08 -1.38 2.10
N ASP A 53 -8.98 -1.96 1.31
CA ASP A 53 -10.28 -2.43 1.76
C ASP A 53 -10.14 -3.63 2.71
N ALA A 54 -9.25 -4.57 2.38
CA ALA A 54 -8.99 -5.74 3.20
C ALA A 54 -8.44 -5.36 4.58
N ILE A 55 -7.49 -4.43 4.66
CA ILE A 55 -6.95 -3.93 5.94
C ILE A 55 -8.05 -3.19 6.73
N ALA A 56 -8.81 -2.31 6.07
CA ALA A 56 -9.88 -1.56 6.73
C ALA A 56 -10.98 -2.47 7.32
N LEU A 57 -11.27 -3.59 6.66
CA LEU A 57 -12.16 -4.63 7.16
C LEU A 57 -11.51 -5.43 8.28
N ALA A 58 -10.24 -5.84 8.15
CA ALA A 58 -9.54 -6.58 9.19
C ALA A 58 -9.54 -5.86 10.54
N VAL A 59 -9.27 -4.55 10.54
CA VAL A 59 -9.34 -3.70 11.74
C VAL A 59 -10.75 -3.70 12.34
N ARG A 60 -11.80 -3.62 11.51
CA ARG A 60 -13.19 -3.57 11.98
C ARG A 60 -13.71 -4.92 12.46
N PHE A 61 -13.26 -6.01 11.85
CA PHE A 61 -13.61 -7.37 12.25
C PHE A 61 -12.69 -7.92 13.35
N GLU A 62 -11.65 -7.16 13.72
CA GLU A 62 -10.64 -7.57 14.70
C GLU A 62 -9.98 -8.91 14.32
N CYS A 63 -9.74 -9.10 13.02
CA CYS A 63 -9.15 -10.33 12.50
C CYS A 63 -7.66 -10.14 12.19
N PRO A 64 -6.85 -11.21 12.28
CA PRO A 64 -5.45 -11.16 11.93
C PRO A 64 -5.23 -10.81 10.45
N ILE A 65 -4.09 -10.17 10.19
CA ILE A 65 -3.58 -9.83 8.86
C ILE A 65 -2.29 -10.60 8.67
N TYR A 66 -2.20 -11.35 7.58
CA TYR A 66 -1.03 -12.12 7.18
C TYR A 66 -0.49 -11.64 5.83
N THR A 67 0.79 -11.90 5.62
CA THR A 67 1.46 -11.67 4.35
C THR A 67 2.55 -12.72 4.15
N TYR A 68 3.02 -12.88 2.92
CA TYR A 68 4.12 -13.80 2.62
C TYR A 68 5.48 -13.14 2.77
N GLU A 69 6.48 -13.95 3.11
CA GLU A 69 7.86 -13.51 3.34
C GLU A 69 8.46 -12.78 2.13
N PHE A 70 8.17 -13.22 0.91
CA PHE A 70 8.70 -12.56 -0.30
C PHE A 70 8.18 -11.13 -0.45
N ILE A 71 6.97 -10.84 0.03
CA ILE A 71 6.36 -9.51 0.00
C ILE A 71 7.04 -8.62 1.04
N LEU A 72 7.26 -9.16 2.25
CA LEU A 72 8.03 -8.47 3.29
C LEU A 72 9.46 -8.18 2.85
N SER A 73 10.11 -9.13 2.18
CA SER A 73 11.46 -8.96 1.65
C SER A 73 11.52 -7.88 0.56
N SER A 74 10.45 -7.73 -0.22
CA SER A 74 10.41 -6.80 -1.36
C SER A 74 9.99 -5.38 -0.97
N ALA A 75 9.07 -5.24 -0.01
CA ALA A 75 8.43 -3.96 0.31
C ALA A 75 8.37 -3.66 1.83
N GLY A 76 8.90 -4.54 2.67
CA GLY A 76 8.99 -4.31 4.10
C GLY A 76 10.01 -3.23 4.43
N ILE A 77 9.67 -2.38 5.40
CA ILE A 77 10.55 -1.32 5.90
C ILE A 77 10.83 -1.64 7.36
N VAL A 78 12.11 -1.72 7.73
CA VAL A 78 12.53 -1.82 9.13
C VAL A 78 12.59 -0.40 9.69
N ILE A 79 11.78 -0.13 10.70
CA ILE A 79 11.75 1.17 11.37
C ILE A 79 12.61 1.06 12.62
N GLU A 80 13.72 1.81 12.67
CA GLU A 80 14.56 1.89 13.87
C GLU A 80 14.03 2.98 14.83
N GLY A 81 14.33 2.86 16.12
CA GLY A 81 13.58 3.52 17.21
C GLY A 81 13.48 5.05 17.19
N ASN A 82 14.22 5.76 16.33
CA ASN A 82 14.13 7.21 16.15
C ASN A 82 13.30 7.63 14.92
N ASP A 83 12.92 6.69 14.05
CA ASP A 83 12.17 6.93 12.81
C ASP A 83 10.64 6.88 13.00
N LEU A 84 10.15 6.50 14.19
CA LEU A 84 8.72 6.54 14.50
C LEU A 84 8.14 7.97 14.41
N ALA A 85 8.96 8.98 14.73
CA ALA A 85 8.58 10.39 14.66
C ALA A 85 8.25 10.87 13.23
N PHE A 86 8.67 10.13 12.20
CA PHE A 86 8.33 10.41 10.81
C PHE A 86 6.90 10.00 10.45
N LEU A 87 6.34 8.97 11.11
CA LEU A 87 4.98 8.48 10.85
C LEU A 87 3.89 9.40 11.45
N GLU A 88 4.20 10.11 12.52
CA GLU A 88 3.27 11.06 13.16
C GLU A 88 3.02 12.33 12.32
N ASN A 89 3.86 12.60 11.33
CA ASN A 89 3.75 13.77 10.43
C ASN A 89 3.20 13.41 9.04
N ILE A 90 2.65 12.21 8.86
CA ILE A 90 1.94 11.85 7.63
C ILE A 90 0.52 12.42 7.75
N ASP A 91 0.31 13.60 7.16
CA ASP A 91 -1.04 14.13 6.94
C ASP A 91 -1.92 13.04 6.28
N PRO A 92 -3.22 12.95 6.65
CA PRO A 92 -4.12 12.00 6.00
C PRO A 92 -4.08 12.23 4.48
N PRO A 93 -4.04 11.17 3.66
CA PRO A 93 -3.95 11.34 2.23
C PRO A 93 -5.22 12.06 1.76
N THR A 94 -5.09 13.33 1.38
CA THR A 94 -6.09 13.98 0.54
C THR A 94 -6.13 13.22 -0.77
N GLU A 95 -7.35 12.83 -1.18
CA GLU A 95 -7.61 12.10 -2.43
C GLU A 95 -7.09 12.91 -3.62
N GLU A 96 -5.83 12.69 -3.99
CA GLU A 96 -5.18 12.97 -5.27
C GLU A 96 -3.67 12.84 -5.04
N THR A 97 -3.15 11.60 -5.03
CA THR A 97 -1.72 11.40 -5.27
C THR A 97 -1.49 10.05 -5.94
N SER A 98 -1.26 10.14 -7.24
CA SER A 98 -0.54 9.14 -8.03
C SER A 98 0.71 8.70 -7.26
N VAL A 99 0.76 7.44 -6.86
CA VAL A 99 1.96 6.80 -6.31
C VAL A 99 3.02 6.73 -7.41
N THR A 100 3.91 7.70 -7.43
CA THR A 100 5.16 7.65 -8.19
C THR A 100 6.14 6.74 -7.46
N ALA A 101 6.53 5.69 -8.16
CA ALA A 101 7.67 4.85 -7.81
C ALA A 101 8.96 5.70 -7.76
N SER A 102 9.78 5.46 -6.74
CA SER A 102 11.21 5.82 -6.65
C SER A 102 11.57 7.30 -6.86
N THR A 103 11.46 8.11 -5.80
CA THR A 103 12.19 9.39 -5.68
C THR A 103 13.11 9.37 -4.47
N ALA A 104 14.04 8.42 -4.43
CA ALA A 104 15.26 8.57 -3.64
C ALA A 104 16.36 9.07 -4.59
N GLY A 105 16.69 10.37 -4.55
CA GLY A 105 17.93 10.87 -5.16
C GLY A 105 17.95 12.31 -5.68
N TYR A 106 16.80 12.96 -5.89
CA TYR A 106 16.76 14.27 -6.55
C TYR A 106 15.97 15.36 -5.81
N SER A 107 15.23 15.01 -4.76
CA SER A 107 14.38 15.94 -3.99
C SER A 107 15.15 16.93 -3.11
N THR A 108 16.48 16.80 -2.99
CA THR A 108 17.35 17.67 -2.20
C THR A 108 18.28 18.55 -3.04
N LEU A 109 18.14 18.54 -4.37
CA LEU A 109 18.97 19.34 -5.29
C LEU A 109 18.27 20.64 -5.64
N SER A 110 19.04 21.69 -5.89
CA SER A 110 18.55 22.96 -6.38
C SER A 110 18.10 22.87 -7.85
N ASP A 111 17.21 23.78 -8.26
CA ASP A 111 16.69 23.86 -9.63
C ASP A 111 17.78 23.95 -10.70
N GLU A 112 18.94 24.54 -10.36
CA GLU A 112 20.08 24.65 -11.27
C GLU A 112 20.81 23.31 -11.42
N GLU A 113 21.04 22.59 -10.32
CA GLU A 113 21.69 21.27 -10.32
C GLU A 113 20.85 20.21 -11.03
N LEU A 114 19.52 20.30 -10.90
CA LEU A 114 18.59 19.41 -11.61
C LEU A 114 18.65 19.60 -13.12
N LYS A 115 18.71 20.85 -13.59
CA LYS A 115 18.85 21.17 -15.02
C LYS A 115 20.18 20.69 -15.58
N GLU A 116 21.26 20.81 -14.82
CA GLU A 116 22.59 20.33 -15.22
C GLU A 116 22.61 18.82 -15.37
N LYS A 117 22.07 18.08 -14.39
CA LYS A 117 21.97 16.61 -14.45
C LYS A 117 21.03 16.12 -15.55
N LEU A 118 19.91 16.81 -15.77
CA LEU A 118 18.99 16.49 -16.86
C LEU A 118 19.67 16.65 -18.21
N LYS A 119 20.43 17.74 -18.40
CA LYS A 119 21.16 18.00 -19.63
C LYS A 119 22.23 16.93 -19.89
N GLY A 120 23.03 16.57 -18.88
CA GLY A 120 24.01 15.49 -19.01
C GLY A 120 23.39 14.13 -19.36
N ALA A 121 22.24 13.80 -18.76
CA ALA A 121 21.53 12.55 -19.08
C ALA A 121 20.96 12.50 -20.50
N LEU A 122 20.59 13.65 -21.08
CA LEU A 122 20.16 13.74 -22.47
C LEU A 122 21.35 13.70 -23.44
N ASP A 123 22.46 14.33 -23.09
CA ASP A 123 23.71 14.29 -23.87
C ASP A 123 24.32 12.87 -23.91
N ASP A 124 24.15 12.09 -22.84
CA ASP A 124 24.57 10.69 -22.73
C ASP A 124 23.55 9.67 -23.31
N GLU A 125 22.49 10.13 -23.98
CA GLU A 125 21.37 9.30 -24.49
C GLU A 125 20.74 8.38 -23.43
N ALA A 126 20.88 8.73 -22.15
CA ALA A 126 20.39 7.96 -21.01
C ALA A 126 18.93 8.33 -20.68
N TYR A 127 18.02 8.05 -21.60
CA TYR A 127 16.61 8.45 -21.54
C TYR A 127 15.88 7.97 -20.27
N GLU A 128 16.23 6.80 -19.73
CA GLU A 128 15.66 6.30 -18.48
C GLU A 128 16.04 7.14 -17.26
N LYS A 129 17.26 7.72 -17.25
CA LYS A 129 17.71 8.61 -16.16
C LYS A 129 17.07 9.98 -16.31
N ALA A 130 16.99 10.50 -17.53
CA ALA A 130 16.32 11.77 -17.81
C ALA A 130 14.83 11.75 -17.40
N ALA A 131 14.14 10.63 -17.62
CA ALA A 131 12.74 10.45 -17.20
C ALA A 131 12.54 10.45 -15.68
N LYS A 132 13.58 10.13 -14.89
CA LYS A 132 13.53 10.15 -13.42
C LYS A 132 13.89 11.52 -12.80
N ILE A 133 14.50 12.41 -13.58
CA ILE A 133 14.90 13.76 -13.14
C ILE A 133 13.81 14.80 -13.45
N ARG A 134 12.99 14.55 -14.48
CA ARG A 134 11.82 15.36 -14.85
C ARG A 134 10.65 15.13 -13.91
#